data_AF-R2T3T9-F1
#
_entry.id   AF-R2T3T9-F1
#
_cell.length_a   1.000
_cell.length_b   1.000
_cell.length_c   1.000
_cell.angle_alpha   90.00
_cell.angle_beta   90.00
_cell.angle_gamma   90.00
#
_symmetry.space_group_name_H-M   'P 1'
#
loop_
_entity.id
_entity.type
_entity.pdbx_description
1 polymer ?
#
loop_
_entity_poly.entity_id
_entity_poly.type
_entity_poly.pdbx_seq_one_letter_code
_entity_poly.pdbx_strand_id
1 'polypeptide(L)'
;MDTEEELSKKLDALETDYRKEKQQIKETIEDVHQENRVFRSELESLADYVRYMAKSEEANEPEALQQAYRFLQEAQEEGQMVIKKTLNKLDDEQEEQRLSYQKKRMSYEEDMLLVRKERNS
;
A
#
# COMPACT_ATOMS: atom_id res chain seq x y z
N MET A 1 -37.28 -17.20 -2.49
CA MET A 1 -36.54 -16.06 -3.05
C MET A 1 -36.18 -16.46 -4.45
N ASP A 2 -36.44 -15.60 -5.45
CA ASP A 2 -36.06 -15.89 -6.83
C ASP A 2 -34.54 -15.99 -6.92
N THR A 3 -34.03 -17.04 -7.57
CA THR A 3 -32.59 -17.28 -7.77
C THR A 3 -31.90 -16.07 -8.42
N GLU A 4 -32.63 -15.33 -9.26
CA GLU A 4 -32.16 -14.08 -9.87
C GLU A 4 -31.96 -12.95 -8.83
N GLU A 5 -32.85 -12.84 -7.84
CA GLU A 5 -32.73 -11.85 -6.76
C GLU A 5 -31.54 -12.15 -5.85
N GLU A 6 -31.24 -13.44 -5.61
CA GLU A 6 -30.06 -13.86 -4.86
C GLU A 6 -28.76 -13.53 -5.59
N LEU A 7 -28.69 -13.80 -6.91
CA LEU A 7 -27.53 -13.45 -7.74
C LEU A 7 -27.31 -11.93 -7.81
N SER A 8 -28.39 -11.14 -7.91
CA SER A 8 -28.31 -9.68 -7.86
C SER A 8 -27.70 -9.21 -6.53
N LYS A 9 -28.15 -9.75 -5.39
CA LYS A 9 -27.59 -9.41 -4.06
C LYS A 9 -26.11 -9.79 -3.95
N LYS A 10 -25.69 -10.91 -4.55
CA LYS A 10 -24.29 -11.34 -4.58
C LYS A 10 -23.42 -10.40 -5.43
N LEU A 11 -23.93 -9.90 -6.56
CA LEU A 11 -23.25 -8.90 -7.37
C LEU A 11 -23.09 -7.57 -6.64
N ASP A 12 -24.15 -7.09 -5.99
CA ASP A 12 -24.10 -5.84 -5.21
C ASP A 12 -23.11 -5.93 -4.04
N ALA A 13 -23.10 -7.07 -3.33
CA ALA A 13 -22.13 -7.34 -2.28
C ALA A 13 -20.70 -7.38 -2.83
N LEU A 14 -20.47 -8.09 -3.95
CA LEU A 14 -19.17 -8.17 -4.60
C LEU A 14 -18.65 -6.79 -5.03
N GLU A 15 -19.52 -5.92 -5.58
CA GLU A 15 -19.13 -4.54 -5.92
C GLU A 15 -18.79 -3.71 -4.68
N THR A 16 -19.57 -3.87 -3.62
CA THR A 16 -19.36 -3.13 -2.37
C THR A 16 -18.04 -3.52 -1.72
N ASP A 17 -17.77 -4.82 -1.63
CA ASP A 17 -16.54 -5.37 -1.08
C ASP A 17 -15.33 -4.90 -1.90
N TYR A 18 -15.39 -5.02 -3.23
CA TYR A 18 -14.31 -4.58 -4.11
C TYR A 18 -14.02 -3.08 -3.97
N ARG A 19 -15.05 -2.23 -3.86
CA ARG A 19 -14.86 -0.79 -3.66
C ARG A 19 -14.22 -0.49 -2.31
N LYS A 20 -14.62 -1.21 -1.26
CA LYS A 20 -14.06 -1.07 0.08
C LYS A 20 -12.59 -1.46 0.12
N GLU A 21 -12.25 -2.64 -0.42
CA GLU A 21 -10.88 -3.13 -0.48
C GLU A 21 -9.97 -2.18 -1.28
N LYS A 22 -10.44 -1.72 -2.46
CA LYS A 22 -9.72 -0.73 -3.27
C LYS A 22 -9.47 0.57 -2.52
N GLN A 23 -10.44 1.04 -1.75
CA GLN A 23 -10.30 2.25 -0.95
C GLN A 23 -9.28 2.05 0.19
N GLN A 24 -9.29 0.88 0.85
CA GLN A 24 -8.33 0.56 1.91
C GLN A 24 -6.89 0.52 1.39
N ILE A 25 -6.65 -0.08 0.22
CA ILE A 25 -5.32 -0.06 -0.42
C ILE A 25 -4.88 1.38 -0.69
N LYS A 26 -5.78 2.22 -1.22
CA LYS A 26 -5.48 3.62 -1.51
C LYS A 26 -5.10 4.39 -0.24
N GLU A 27 -5.87 4.23 0.84
CA GLU A 27 -5.57 4.83 2.15
C GLU A 27 -4.21 4.35 2.67
N THR A 28 -3.91 3.06 2.53
CA THR A 28 -2.64 2.48 2.98
C THR A 28 -1.45 3.04 2.19
N ILE A 29 -1.59 3.26 0.88
CA ILE A 29 -0.57 3.91 0.05
C ILE A 29 -0.34 5.36 0.52
N GLU A 30 -1.42 6.09 0.82
CA GLU A 30 -1.33 7.46 1.35
C GLU A 30 -0.60 7.48 2.71
N ASP A 31 -0.90 6.54 3.60
CA ASP A 31 -0.24 6.38 4.89
C ASP A 31 1.26 6.07 4.73
N VAL A 32 1.63 5.13 3.87
CA VAL A 32 3.05 4.80 3.55
C VAL A 32 3.80 6.04 3.05
N HIS A 33 3.17 6.84 2.20
CA HIS A 33 3.77 8.08 1.74
C HIS A 33 3.91 9.12 2.84
N GLN A 34 2.94 9.22 3.73
CA GLN A 34 2.98 10.14 4.86
C GLN A 34 4.07 9.75 5.86
N GLU A 35 4.15 8.48 6.24
CA GLU A 35 5.19 7.95 7.13
C GLU A 35 6.59 8.16 6.53
N ASN A 36 6.77 7.92 5.23
CA ASN A 36 8.05 8.20 4.56
C ASN A 36 8.45 9.68 4.62
N ARG A 37 7.48 10.62 4.52
CA ARG A 37 7.78 12.06 4.67
C ARG A 37 8.25 12.37 6.08
N VAL A 38 7.58 11.82 7.10
CA VAL A 38 7.97 11.98 8.51
C VAL A 38 9.38 11.43 8.73
N PHE A 39 9.62 10.19 8.31
CA PHE A 39 10.92 9.52 8.42
C PHE A 39 12.06 10.34 7.79
N ARG A 40 11.86 10.87 6.58
CA ARG A 40 12.86 11.73 5.92
C ARG A 40 13.14 13.00 6.70
N SER A 41 12.09 13.66 7.20
CA SER A 41 12.22 14.86 8.01
C SER A 41 12.99 14.60 9.31
N GLU A 42 12.78 13.44 9.94
CA GLU A 42 13.49 13.05 11.16
C GLU A 42 14.97 12.73 10.87
N LEU A 43 15.27 12.03 9.76
CA LEU A 43 16.64 11.80 9.32
C LEU A 43 17.39 13.10 9.02
N GLU A 44 16.74 14.06 8.35
CA GLU A 44 17.32 15.38 8.08
C GLU A 44 17.60 16.13 9.40
N SER A 45 16.66 16.10 10.34
CA SER A 45 16.83 16.70 11.67
C SER A 45 17.99 16.08 12.44
N LEU A 46 18.17 14.75 12.34
CA LEU A 46 19.28 14.04 12.96
C LEU A 46 20.62 14.39 12.31
N ALA A 47 20.65 14.53 10.98
CA ALA A 47 21.84 14.96 10.25
C ALA A 47 22.27 16.39 10.65
N ASP A 48 21.32 17.30 10.81
CA ASP A 48 21.57 18.66 11.30
C ASP A 48 22.09 18.68 12.74
N TYR A 49 21.54 17.82 13.61
CA TYR A 49 22.03 17.66 14.96
C TYR A 49 23.47 17.13 15.01
N VAL A 50 23.78 16.10 14.21
CA VAL A 50 25.16 15.57 14.07
C VAL A 50 26.12 16.66 13.61
N ARG A 51 25.70 17.47 12.62
CA ARG A 51 26.49 18.60 12.12
C ARG A 51 26.68 19.69 13.19
N TYR A 52 25.67 19.96 14.01
CA TYR A 52 25.77 20.92 15.11
C TYR A 52 26.78 20.45 16.16
N MET A 53 26.67 19.20 16.61
CA MET A 53 27.59 18.60 17.59
C MET A 53 29.03 18.64 17.12
N ALA A 54 29.27 18.32 15.84
CA ALA A 54 30.60 18.39 15.23
C ALA A 54 31.22 19.80 15.17
N LYS A 55 30.39 20.85 15.25
CA LYS A 55 30.85 22.25 15.28
C LYS A 55 31.02 22.77 16.71
N SER A 56 30.21 22.30 17.65
CA SER A 56 30.19 22.79 19.03
C SER A 56 31.28 22.15 19.90
N GLU A 57 31.54 20.86 19.69
CA GLU A 57 32.74 20.22 20.19
C GLU A 57 33.80 20.40 19.12
N GLU A 58 34.96 21.01 19.42
CA GLU A 58 36.13 20.91 18.54
C GLU A 58 36.34 19.40 18.28
N ALA A 59 35.87 18.90 17.14
CA ALA A 59 35.61 17.48 16.95
C ALA A 59 36.91 16.69 17.11
N ASN A 60 37.13 16.17 18.32
CA ASN A 60 38.36 15.48 18.68
C ASN A 60 38.44 14.09 18.02
N GLU A 61 37.34 13.61 17.42
CA GLU A 61 37.26 12.28 16.79
C GLU A 61 36.52 12.32 15.44
N PRO A 62 37.22 12.58 14.33
CA PRO A 62 36.67 12.57 12.97
C PRO A 62 36.02 11.24 12.56
N GLU A 63 36.46 10.13 13.17
CA GLU A 63 35.98 8.78 12.88
C GLU A 63 34.52 8.57 13.34
N ALA A 64 34.18 9.04 14.54
CA ALA A 64 32.83 8.95 15.08
C ALA A 64 31.81 9.73 14.22
N LEU A 65 32.22 10.91 13.73
CA LEU A 65 31.40 11.73 12.84
C LEU A 65 31.15 11.03 11.49
N GLN A 66 32.20 10.45 10.89
CA GLN A 66 32.07 9.68 9.66
C GLN A 66 31.17 8.44 9.85
N GLN A 67 31.21 7.82 11.02
CA GLN A 67 30.35 6.69 11.33
C GLN A 67 28.88 7.11 11.48
N ALA A 68 28.61 8.24 12.13
CA ALA A 68 27.27 8.80 12.24
C ALA A 68 26.65 9.10 10.86
N TYR A 69 27.41 9.72 9.94
CA TYR A 69 26.93 9.96 8.58
C TYR A 69 26.70 8.66 7.79
N ARG A 70 27.55 7.64 7.98
CA ARG A 70 27.33 6.32 7.36
C ARG A 70 26.02 5.69 7.85
N PHE A 71 25.75 5.71 9.15
CA PHE A 71 24.48 5.18 9.67
C PHE A 71 23.26 5.95 9.17
N LEU A 72 23.35 7.27 9.03
CA LEU A 72 22.26 8.07 8.44
C LEU A 72 22.00 7.67 6.98
N GLN A 73 23.04 7.45 6.20
CA GLN A 73 22.93 7.00 4.82
C GLN A 73 22.35 5.58 4.73
N GLU A 74 22.85 4.64 5.54
CA GLU A 74 22.35 3.26 5.60
C GLU A 74 20.86 3.24 5.96
N ALA A 75 20.45 4.00 6.98
CA ALA A 75 19.05 4.13 7.38
C ALA A 75 18.18 4.69 6.24
N GLN A 76 18.68 5.68 5.49
CA GLN A 76 17.98 6.24 4.34
C GLN A 76 17.79 5.19 3.22
N GLU A 77 18.83 4.43 2.89
CA GLU A 77 18.80 3.39 1.86
C GLU A 77 17.86 2.23 2.25
N GLU A 78 17.95 1.77 3.50
CA GLU A 78 17.05 0.74 4.04
C GLU A 78 15.60 1.20 4.03
N GLY A 79 15.32 2.43 4.49
CA GLY A 79 13.99 3.01 4.47
C GLY A 79 13.41 3.06 3.06
N GLN A 80 14.19 3.52 2.07
CA GLN A 80 13.78 3.51 0.67
C GLN A 80 13.48 2.10 0.15
N MET A 81 14.28 1.12 0.54
CA MET A 81 14.06 -0.27 0.15
C MET A 81 12.76 -0.82 0.74
N VAL A 82 12.48 -0.54 2.01
CA VAL A 82 11.25 -0.95 2.70
C VAL A 82 10.04 -0.35 2.00
N ILE A 83 10.05 0.97 1.75
CA ILE A 83 8.94 1.65 1.07
C ILE A 83 8.69 1.04 -0.31
N LYS A 84 9.74 0.84 -1.11
CA LYS A 84 9.61 0.23 -2.44
C LYS A 84 9.00 -1.16 -2.36
N LYS A 85 9.46 -2.00 -1.42
CA LYS A 85 8.90 -3.35 -1.22
C LYS A 85 7.44 -3.31 -0.79
N THR A 86 7.07 -2.37 0.08
CA THR A 86 5.70 -2.21 0.55
C THR A 86 4.77 -1.75 -0.56
N LEU A 87 5.16 -0.73 -1.33
CA LEU A 87 4.36 -0.23 -2.46
C LEU A 87 4.16 -1.30 -3.53
N ASN A 88 5.22 -2.04 -3.88
CA ASN A 88 5.09 -3.13 -4.85
C ASN A 88 4.11 -4.21 -4.38
N LYS A 89 4.11 -4.56 -3.08
CA LYS A 89 3.15 -5.54 -2.54
C LYS A 89 1.71 -5.04 -2.61
N LEU A 90 1.48 -3.75 -2.35
CA LEU A 90 0.15 -3.14 -2.45
C LEU A 90 -0.33 -3.09 -3.90
N ASP A 91 0.57 -2.84 -4.85
CA ASP A 91 0.27 -2.92 -6.29
C ASP A 91 -0.10 -4.35 -6.70
N ASP A 92 0.67 -5.35 -6.26
CA ASP A 92 0.39 -6.77 -6.52
C ASP A 92 -0.98 -7.16 -5.93
N GLU A 93 -1.27 -6.76 -4.68
CA GLU A 93 -2.54 -7.03 -4.01
C GLU A 93 -3.72 -6.36 -4.74
N GLN A 94 -3.56 -5.12 -5.21
CA GLN A 94 -4.58 -4.43 -5.98
C GLN A 94 -4.90 -5.16 -7.29
N GLU A 95 -3.88 -5.67 -7.98
CA GLU A 95 -4.06 -6.42 -9.22
C GLU A 95 -4.74 -7.77 -8.96
N GLU A 96 -4.33 -8.50 -7.92
CA GLU A 96 -4.98 -9.75 -7.52
C GLU A 96 -6.47 -9.53 -7.17
N GLN A 97 -6.79 -8.48 -6.42
CA GLN A 97 -8.17 -8.10 -6.11
C GLN A 97 -8.96 -7.78 -7.38
N ARG A 98 -8.38 -7.02 -8.32
CA ARG A 98 -9.02 -6.69 -9.61
C ARG A 98 -9.34 -7.96 -10.41
N LEU A 99 -8.40 -8.89 -10.52
CA LEU A 99 -8.58 -10.14 -11.25
C LEU A 99 -9.64 -11.04 -10.58
N SER A 100 -9.60 -11.14 -9.26
CA SER A 100 -10.58 -11.90 -8.47
C SER A 100 -11.99 -11.35 -8.64
N TYR A 101 -12.15 -10.02 -8.55
CA TYR A 101 -13.41 -9.33 -8.79
C TYR A 101 -13.96 -9.61 -10.19
N GLN A 102 -13.13 -9.43 -11.24
CA GLN A 102 -13.54 -9.66 -12.63
C GLN A 102 -14.01 -11.09 -12.84
N LYS A 103 -13.27 -12.08 -12.30
CA LYS A 103 -13.63 -13.50 -12.40
C LYS A 103 -14.98 -13.81 -11.74
N LYS A 104 -15.18 -13.36 -10.50
CA LYS A 104 -16.43 -13.59 -9.77
C LYS A 104 -17.62 -12.89 -10.42
N ARG A 105 -17.41 -11.65 -10.88
CA ARG A 105 -18.45 -10.88 -11.57
C ARG A 105 -18.91 -11.58 -12.84
N MET A 106 -17.98 -12.02 -13.70
CA MET A 106 -18.34 -12.77 -14.92
C MET A 106 -19.13 -14.04 -14.58
N SER A 107 -18.71 -14.79 -13.56
CA SER A 107 -19.44 -16.00 -13.12
C SER A 107 -20.89 -15.68 -12.74
N TYR A 108 -21.13 -14.63 -11.95
CA TYR A 108 -22.49 -14.26 -11.57
C TYR A 108 -23.31 -13.72 -12.75
N GLU A 109 -22.70 -12.98 -13.67
CA GLU A 109 -23.37 -12.52 -14.89
C GLU A 109 -23.78 -13.70 -15.79
N GLU A 110 -22.93 -14.72 -15.93
CA GLU A 110 -23.25 -15.97 -16.65
C GLU A 110 -24.39 -16.74 -15.98
N ASP A 111 -24.34 -16.91 -14.66
CA ASP A 111 -25.41 -17.56 -13.89
C ASP A 111 -26.76 -16.84 -14.07
N MET A 112 -26.77 -15.51 -14.05
CA MET A 112 -28.00 -14.74 -14.31
C MET A 112 -28.54 -14.97 -15.72
N LEU A 113 -27.66 -15.03 -16.73
CA LEU A 113 -28.07 -15.31 -18.11
C LEU A 113 -28.70 -16.70 -18.25
N LEU A 114 -28.17 -17.69 -17.54
CA LEU A 114 -28.73 -19.05 -17.51
C LEU A 114 -30.12 -19.05 -16.87
N VAL A 115 -30.27 -18.45 -15.68
CA VAL A 115 -31.56 -18.35 -14.98
C VAL A 115 -32.62 -17.65 -15.84
N ARG A 116 -32.24 -16.58 -16.55
CA ARG A 116 -33.14 -15.87 -17.47
C ARG A 116 -33.55 -16.70 -18.68
N LYS A 117 -32.63 -17.51 -19.24
CA LYS A 117 -32.95 -18.41 -20.34
C LYS A 117 -33.91 -19.51 -19.91
N GLU A 118 -33.68 -20.09 -18.73
CA GLU A 118 -34.56 -21.11 -18.15
C GLU A 118 -35.96 -20.59 -17.86
N ARG A 119 -36.09 -19.33 -17.40
CA ARG A 119 -37.40 -18.69 -17.17
C ARG A 119 -38.18 -18.41 -18.45
N ASN A 120 -37.47 -18.21 -19.57
CA ASN A 120 -38.07 -17.86 -20.87
C ASN A 120 -38.22 -19.06 -21.82
N SER A 121 -37.86 -20.27 -21.37
CA SER A 121 -38.02 -21.53 -22.10
C SER A 121 -39.25 -22.29 -21.62
#